data_AF-A0A660WTP0-F1
#
_entry.id   AF-A0A660WTP0-F1
#
_cell.length_a   1.000
_cell.length_b   1.000
_cell.length_c   1.000
_cell.angle_alpha   90.00
_cell.angle_beta   90.00
_cell.angle_gamma   90.00
#
_symmetry.space_group_name_H-M   'P 1'
#
loop_
_entity.id
_entity.type
_entity.pdbx_description
1 polymer ?
#
loop_
_entity_poly.entity_id
_entity_poly.type
_entity_poly.pdbx_seq_one_letter_code
_entity_poly.pdbx_strand_id
1 'polypeptide(L)'
;MIDIQKEIIVALIFAVVYIFIFLIGETVRKRLSRQFEISRKIVHLLGGFVALSFPYVISSHWTVFVLAVSFCLIVIITKRKGLLKSVHGVERRSYGGIYYPLAIYLIFLMSSNRPVIYFTSILVMTVSDTLAALVGGKYGTIKFDAEGNLKSLEGSVVFFFVTFLCIHLPLLLATDIARIDSVLIAFIIAVLVTGFEAISLSGSDNLIVPFGTYFILTKMTRLPHTAIIQSLYFLIGAIVITVVLFIRLRLFKPSGLIAMMLLNYAALSLCNIYWFLPLLLAQVFYYFLMRIFVHYEGVEKVRGYQVKVIFYLGIIPTFLIFAANAARKQVPFYLPYLASITAQMAIISNYFFSKYVSRPFKAEVFFKHHRKILELTCSLVATLCVAVIPIMLYKKTSPLHSTLIVMAGTWIAYTLNFMMNKYYRGVKDDIFEYRRRFVSASLGVTCVFLLQKIIAG
;
A
#
# COMPACT_ATOMS: atom_id res chain seq x y z
N MET A 1 -19.73 -33.04 -0.62
CA MET A 1 -18.61 -33.95 -0.28
C MET A 1 -17.49 -33.66 -1.28
N ILE A 2 -16.28 -33.33 -0.83
CA ILE A 2 -15.16 -33.03 -1.74
C ILE A 2 -14.68 -34.35 -2.36
N ASP A 3 -14.66 -34.44 -3.68
CA ASP A 3 -14.06 -35.56 -4.39
C ASP A 3 -12.54 -35.39 -4.42
N ILE A 4 -11.87 -36.06 -3.47
CA ILE A 4 -10.42 -35.96 -3.28
C ILE A 4 -9.67 -36.47 -4.52
N GLN A 5 -10.17 -37.51 -5.19
CA GLN A 5 -9.51 -38.06 -6.38
C GLN A 5 -9.53 -37.05 -7.52
N LYS A 6 -10.69 -36.42 -7.77
CA LYS A 6 -10.82 -35.35 -8.75
C LYS A 6 -9.87 -34.19 -8.45
N GLU A 7 -9.81 -33.74 -7.20
CA GLU A 7 -8.93 -32.63 -6.78
C GLU A 7 -7.45 -32.96 -7.02
N ILE A 8 -7.01 -34.19 -6.74
CA ILE A 8 -5.63 -34.63 -6.99
C ILE A 8 -5.33 -34.62 -8.50
N ILE A 9 -6.23 -35.16 -9.33
CA ILE A 9 -6.06 -35.18 -10.79
C ILE A 9 -5.94 -33.75 -11.32
N VAL A 10 -6.83 -32.85 -10.89
CA VAL A 10 -6.81 -31.44 -11.27
C VAL A 10 -5.50 -30.76 -10.86
N ALA A 11 -5.01 -31.00 -9.64
CA ALA A 11 -3.73 -30.48 -9.19
C ALA A 11 -2.55 -30.96 -10.06
N LEU A 12 -2.53 -32.25 -10.41
CA LEU A 12 -1.49 -32.83 -11.26
C LEU A 12 -1.51 -32.23 -12.67
N ILE A 13 -2.71 -32.06 -13.25
CA ILE A 13 -2.87 -31.40 -14.56
C ILE A 13 -2.30 -29.98 -14.51
N PHE A 14 -2.68 -29.18 -13.50
CA PHE A 14 -2.14 -27.82 -13.37
C PHE A 14 -0.63 -27.81 -13.14
N ALA A 15 -0.08 -28.73 -12.35
CA ALA A 15 1.36 -28.84 -12.16
C ALA A 15 2.09 -29.08 -13.49
N VAL A 16 1.59 -29.99 -14.33
CA VAL A 16 2.12 -30.25 -15.68
C VAL A 16 2.03 -29.00 -16.56
N VAL A 17 0.89 -28.31 -16.56
CA VAL A 17 0.72 -27.05 -17.31
C VAL A 17 1.71 -25.98 -16.88
N TYR A 18 1.94 -25.78 -15.58
CA TYR A 18 2.94 -24.82 -15.08
C TYR A 18 4.37 -25.20 -15.48
N ILE A 19 4.71 -26.49 -15.52
CA ILE A 19 6.00 -26.95 -16.05
C ILE A 19 6.16 -26.54 -17.51
N PHE A 20 5.14 -26.76 -18.34
CA PHE A 20 5.15 -26.31 -19.73
C PHE A 20 5.30 -24.79 -19.86
N ILE A 21 4.61 -24.01 -19.02
CA ILE A 21 4.75 -22.55 -19.00
C ILE A 21 6.20 -22.13 -18.68
N PHE A 22 6.85 -22.78 -17.69
CA PHE A 22 8.25 -22.50 -17.38
C PHE A 22 9.20 -22.87 -18.54
N LEU A 23 8.94 -23.99 -19.23
CA LEU A 23 9.68 -24.39 -20.42
C LEU A 23 9.53 -23.38 -21.56
N ILE A 24 8.31 -22.89 -21.81
CA ILE A 24 8.05 -21.83 -22.79
C ILE A 24 8.83 -20.56 -22.41
N GLY A 25 8.73 -20.13 -21.15
CA GLY A 25 9.44 -18.94 -20.65
C GLY A 25 10.95 -19.04 -20.84
N GLU A 26 11.55 -20.18 -20.51
CA GLU A 26 12.99 -20.41 -20.68
C GLU A 26 13.38 -20.51 -22.16
N THR A 27 12.54 -21.08 -23.01
CA THR A 27 12.75 -21.12 -24.47
C THR A 27 12.73 -19.72 -25.07
N VAL A 28 11.74 -18.90 -24.70
CA VAL A 28 11.68 -17.50 -25.13
C VAL A 28 12.90 -16.73 -24.63
N ARG A 29 13.30 -16.93 -23.37
CA ARG A 29 14.51 -16.31 -22.82
C ARG A 29 15.77 -16.69 -23.60
N LYS A 30 15.92 -17.95 -24.02
CA LYS A 30 17.06 -18.40 -24.82
C LYS A 30 17.07 -17.76 -26.22
N ARG A 31 15.88 -17.57 -26.83
CA ARG A 31 15.75 -16.92 -28.14
C ARG A 31 15.89 -15.39 -28.08
N LEU A 32 15.45 -14.76 -26.99
CA LEU A 32 15.48 -13.32 -26.75
C LEU A 32 16.41 -12.97 -25.58
N SER A 33 17.67 -13.38 -25.68
CA SER A 33 18.66 -13.34 -24.58
C SER A 33 18.90 -11.96 -23.96
N ARG A 34 18.53 -10.86 -24.64
CA ARG A 34 18.64 -9.47 -24.15
C ARG A 34 17.35 -8.92 -23.55
N GLN A 35 16.23 -9.65 -23.59
CA GLN A 35 14.90 -9.16 -23.21
C GLN A 35 14.27 -10.02 -22.11
N PHE A 36 14.96 -10.14 -20.97
CA PHE A 36 14.51 -10.92 -19.81
C PHE A 36 13.09 -10.57 -19.35
N GLU A 37 12.73 -9.29 -19.41
CA GLU A 37 11.39 -8.81 -19.01
C GLU A 37 10.28 -9.44 -19.85
N ILE A 38 10.51 -9.68 -21.16
CA ILE A 38 9.50 -10.33 -22.02
C ILE A 38 9.26 -11.78 -21.57
N SER A 39 10.34 -12.55 -21.36
CA SER A 39 10.21 -13.94 -20.91
C SER A 39 9.48 -14.04 -19.58
N ARG A 40 9.76 -13.12 -18.64
CA ARG A 40 9.10 -13.05 -17.34
C ARG A 40 7.62 -12.72 -17.47
N LYS A 41 7.28 -11.73 -18.30
CA LYS A 41 5.89 -11.30 -18.51
C LYS A 41 5.07 -12.35 -19.26
N ILE A 42 5.67 -13.15 -20.14
CA ILE A 42 5.00 -14.32 -20.75
C ILE A 42 4.65 -15.37 -19.70
N VAL A 43 5.59 -15.72 -18.81
CA VAL A 43 5.33 -16.67 -17.71
C VAL A 43 4.22 -16.14 -16.78
N HIS A 44 4.27 -14.85 -16.45
CA HIS A 44 3.25 -14.18 -15.63
C HIS A 44 1.86 -14.19 -16.29
N LEU A 45 1.80 -13.85 -17.59
CA LEU A 45 0.57 -13.82 -18.37
C LEU A 45 -0.07 -15.21 -18.50
N LEU A 46 0.72 -16.21 -18.93
CA LEU A 46 0.23 -17.58 -19.11
C LEU A 46 -0.16 -18.22 -17.77
N GLY A 47 0.66 -18.05 -16.73
CA GLY A 47 0.33 -18.52 -15.38
C GLY A 47 -0.96 -17.89 -14.86
N GLY A 48 -1.18 -16.62 -15.17
CA GLY A 48 -2.37 -15.91 -14.73
C GLY A 48 -3.62 -16.37 -15.44
N PHE A 49 -3.54 -16.62 -16.75
CA PHE A 49 -4.65 -17.23 -17.49
C PHE A 49 -5.02 -18.61 -16.96
N VAL A 50 -4.04 -19.42 -16.55
CA VAL A 50 -4.32 -20.69 -15.86
C VAL A 50 -5.02 -20.42 -14.53
N ALA A 51 -4.52 -19.49 -13.72
CA ALA A 51 -5.11 -19.16 -12.42
C ALA A 51 -6.55 -18.63 -12.52
N LEU A 52 -6.92 -17.91 -13.58
CA LEU A 52 -8.30 -17.44 -13.81
C LEU A 52 -9.33 -18.58 -13.82
N SER A 53 -8.93 -19.78 -14.22
CA SER A 53 -9.81 -20.95 -14.27
C SER A 53 -10.10 -21.57 -12.89
N PHE A 54 -9.33 -21.23 -11.85
CA PHE A 54 -9.36 -21.93 -10.56
C PHE A 54 -10.76 -21.98 -9.92
N PRO A 55 -11.54 -20.89 -9.81
CA PRO A 55 -12.86 -20.94 -9.17
C PRO A 55 -13.87 -21.84 -9.86
N TYR A 56 -13.62 -22.20 -11.12
CA TYR A 56 -14.53 -22.99 -11.95
C TYR A 56 -14.16 -24.47 -11.98
N VAL A 57 -12.90 -24.81 -11.70
CA VAL A 57 -12.38 -26.18 -11.81
C VAL A 57 -12.04 -26.78 -10.44
N ILE A 58 -11.61 -25.94 -9.49
CA ILE A 58 -11.14 -26.35 -8.17
C ILE A 58 -12.22 -26.04 -7.13
N SER A 59 -12.62 -27.04 -6.35
CA SER A 59 -13.60 -26.87 -5.27
C SER A 59 -12.94 -26.65 -3.91
N SER A 60 -11.78 -27.28 -3.68
CA SER A 60 -11.06 -27.21 -2.40
C SER A 60 -9.97 -26.14 -2.39
N HIS A 61 -10.01 -25.21 -1.43
CA HIS A 61 -8.94 -24.23 -1.25
C HIS A 61 -7.58 -24.88 -0.91
N TRP A 62 -7.58 -26.10 -0.35
CA TRP A 62 -6.34 -26.84 -0.07
C TRP A 62 -5.57 -27.19 -1.34
N THR A 63 -6.28 -27.48 -2.43
CA THR A 63 -5.66 -27.74 -3.74
C THR A 63 -4.89 -26.52 -4.23
N VAL A 64 -5.51 -25.33 -4.16
CA VAL A 64 -4.87 -24.06 -4.51
C VAL A 64 -3.71 -23.73 -3.56
N PHE A 65 -3.86 -24.02 -2.27
CA PHE A 65 -2.79 -23.85 -1.28
C PHE A 65 -1.55 -24.68 -1.63
N VAL A 66 -1.73 -25.98 -1.91
CA VAL A 66 -0.63 -26.88 -2.29
C VAL A 66 0.04 -26.41 -3.58
N LEU A 67 -0.73 -26.00 -4.59
CA LEU A 67 -0.19 -25.44 -5.84
C LEU A 67 0.63 -24.17 -5.58
N ALA A 68 0.12 -23.24 -4.77
CA ALA A 68 0.81 -21.99 -4.44
C ALA A 68 2.10 -22.22 -3.64
N VAL A 69 2.07 -23.10 -2.62
CA VAL A 69 3.25 -23.47 -1.84
C VAL A 69 4.29 -24.16 -2.72
N SER A 70 3.87 -25.11 -3.56
CA SER A 70 4.76 -25.81 -4.50
C SER A 70 5.41 -24.84 -5.48
N PHE A 71 4.64 -23.91 -6.05
CA PHE A 71 5.16 -22.86 -6.94
C PHE A 71 6.19 -21.98 -6.21
N CYS A 72 5.89 -21.52 -4.99
CA CYS A 72 6.82 -20.74 -4.16
C CYS A 72 8.13 -21.50 -3.90
N LEU A 73 8.04 -22.79 -3.53
CA LEU A 73 9.22 -23.63 -3.30
C LEU A 73 10.06 -23.78 -4.57
N ILE A 74 9.43 -24.04 -5.72
CA ILE A 74 10.13 -24.11 -7.02
C ILE A 74 10.85 -22.79 -7.30
N VAL A 75 10.17 -21.64 -7.14
CA VAL A 75 10.75 -20.31 -7.34
C VAL A 75 11.95 -20.07 -6.41
N ILE A 76 11.85 -20.42 -5.12
CA ILE A 76 12.93 -20.24 -4.14
C ILE A 76 14.12 -21.14 -4.46
N ILE A 77 13.88 -22.43 -4.74
CA ILE A 77 14.92 -23.42 -5.02
C ILE A 77 15.64 -23.07 -6.31
N THR A 78 14.90 -22.76 -7.38
CA THR A 78 15.49 -22.42 -8.69
C THR A 78 16.29 -21.13 -8.62
N LYS A 79 15.82 -20.13 -7.86
CA LYS A 79 16.58 -18.90 -7.59
C LYS A 79 17.90 -19.18 -6.88
N ARG A 80 17.91 -20.05 -5.85
CA ARG A 80 19.14 -20.45 -5.14
C ARG A 80 20.10 -21.23 -6.03
N LYS A 81 19.58 -22.06 -6.94
CA LYS A 81 20.38 -22.86 -7.90
C LYS A 81 20.77 -22.11 -9.18
N GLY A 82 20.37 -20.84 -9.35
CA GLY A 82 20.62 -20.09 -10.58
C GLY A 82 19.88 -20.60 -11.84
N LEU A 83 18.84 -21.42 -11.64
CA LEU A 83 17.96 -21.98 -12.68
C LEU A 83 16.73 -21.08 -12.92
N LEU A 84 15.99 -21.30 -14.01
CA LEU A 84 14.81 -20.49 -14.40
C LEU A 84 15.10 -18.97 -14.44
N LYS A 85 16.12 -18.54 -15.19
CA LYS A 85 16.38 -17.09 -15.36
C LYS A 85 15.25 -16.40 -16.16
N SER A 86 14.34 -17.13 -16.80
CA SER A 86 13.10 -16.56 -17.33
C SER A 86 12.22 -15.93 -16.24
N VAL A 87 12.33 -16.39 -14.98
CA VAL A 87 11.59 -15.85 -13.83
C VAL A 87 12.46 -14.90 -13.00
N HIS A 88 13.75 -15.25 -12.80
CA HIS A 88 14.64 -14.54 -11.86
C HIS A 88 15.70 -13.65 -12.54
N GLY A 89 15.80 -13.65 -13.86
CA GLY A 89 16.94 -13.08 -14.61
C GLY A 89 17.00 -11.56 -14.70
N VAL A 90 16.18 -10.82 -13.95
CA VAL A 90 16.24 -9.36 -13.91
C VAL A 90 17.24 -8.93 -12.85
N GLU A 91 18.13 -7.98 -13.17
CA GLU A 91 19.20 -7.50 -12.27
C GLU A 91 18.68 -6.95 -10.93
N ARG A 92 17.41 -6.54 -10.87
CA ARG A 92 16.78 -6.00 -9.66
C ARG A 92 16.34 -7.10 -8.68
N ARG A 93 16.55 -6.88 -7.38
CA ARG A 93 15.95 -7.70 -6.31
C ARG A 93 14.42 -7.54 -6.35
N SER A 94 13.71 -8.50 -6.92
CA SER A 94 12.24 -8.57 -6.88
C SER A 94 11.76 -9.78 -6.08
N TYR A 95 10.70 -9.58 -5.31
CA TYR A 95 9.97 -10.63 -4.58
C TYR A 95 8.65 -11.02 -5.27
N GLY A 96 8.40 -10.47 -6.47
CA GLY A 96 7.15 -10.67 -7.21
C GLY A 96 6.81 -12.13 -7.50
N GLY A 97 7.82 -13.00 -7.65
CA GLY A 97 7.62 -14.44 -7.85
C GLY A 97 7.03 -15.18 -6.63
N ILE A 98 7.15 -14.61 -5.43
CA ILE A 98 6.52 -15.13 -4.20
C ILE A 98 5.18 -14.45 -3.97
N TYR A 99 5.10 -13.13 -4.20
CA TYR A 99 3.86 -12.38 -4.03
C TYR A 99 2.73 -12.84 -4.94
N TYR A 100 3.07 -13.25 -6.16
CA TYR A 100 2.11 -13.70 -7.17
C TYR A 100 1.28 -14.94 -6.76
N PRO A 101 1.88 -16.11 -6.46
CA PRO A 101 1.11 -17.28 -5.99
C PRO A 101 0.42 -17.02 -4.64
N LEU A 102 1.00 -16.19 -3.77
CA LEU A 102 0.38 -15.79 -2.51
C LEU A 102 -0.91 -15.01 -2.74
N ALA A 103 -0.91 -14.03 -3.66
CA ALA A 103 -2.09 -13.26 -4.02
C ALA A 103 -3.19 -14.16 -4.61
N ILE A 104 -2.83 -15.06 -5.53
CA ILE A 104 -3.75 -16.03 -6.14
C ILE A 104 -4.45 -16.87 -5.07
N TYR A 105 -3.68 -17.46 -4.15
CA TYR A 105 -4.25 -18.31 -3.10
C TYR A 105 -5.15 -17.54 -2.14
N LEU A 106 -4.69 -16.39 -1.62
CA LEU A 106 -5.45 -15.64 -0.64
C LEU A 106 -6.74 -15.07 -1.23
N ILE A 107 -6.71 -14.57 -2.47
CA ILE A 107 -7.92 -14.10 -3.16
C ILE A 107 -8.85 -15.27 -3.47
N PHE A 108 -8.34 -16.45 -3.82
CA PHE A 108 -9.16 -17.66 -3.98
C PHE A 108 -9.91 -17.99 -2.69
N LEU A 109 -9.19 -18.05 -1.57
CA LEU A 109 -9.74 -18.33 -0.25
C LEU A 109 -10.82 -17.32 0.15
N MET A 110 -10.56 -16.03 -0.06
CA MET A 110 -11.46 -14.94 0.31
C MET A 110 -12.66 -14.79 -0.63
N SER A 111 -12.52 -15.16 -1.90
CA SER A 111 -13.57 -15.06 -2.94
C SER A 111 -14.53 -16.24 -2.96
N SER A 112 -14.58 -17.05 -1.89
CA SER A 112 -15.50 -18.19 -1.78
C SER A 112 -16.92 -17.77 -2.19
N ASN A 113 -17.48 -18.45 -3.20
CA ASN A 113 -18.78 -18.17 -3.84
C ASN A 113 -18.89 -16.84 -4.62
N ARG A 114 -17.78 -16.21 -5.02
CA ARG A 114 -17.75 -15.00 -5.86
C ARG A 114 -16.72 -15.13 -7.00
N PRO A 115 -16.95 -16.06 -7.96
CA PRO A 115 -15.98 -16.36 -9.02
C PRO A 115 -15.66 -15.15 -9.89
N VAL A 116 -16.63 -14.28 -10.17
CA VAL A 116 -16.41 -13.06 -10.98
C VAL A 116 -15.45 -12.08 -10.29
N ILE A 117 -15.54 -11.93 -8.95
CA ILE A 117 -14.64 -11.05 -8.20
C ILE A 117 -13.22 -11.61 -8.24
N TYR A 118 -13.05 -12.91 -7.98
CA TYR A 118 -11.76 -13.58 -8.11
C TYR A 118 -11.17 -13.37 -9.51
N PHE A 119 -11.96 -13.72 -10.53
CA PHE A 119 -11.55 -13.66 -11.93
C PHE A 119 -11.09 -12.25 -12.28
N THR A 120 -11.88 -11.24 -11.94
CA THR A 120 -11.56 -9.83 -12.21
C THR A 120 -10.27 -9.38 -11.52
N SER A 121 -10.08 -9.74 -10.25
CA SER A 121 -8.86 -9.38 -9.49
C SER A 121 -7.59 -10.00 -10.06
N ILE A 122 -7.65 -11.27 -10.46
CA ILE A 122 -6.51 -11.95 -11.09
C ILE A 122 -6.29 -11.47 -12.52
N LEU A 123 -7.35 -11.13 -13.25
CA LEU A 123 -7.28 -10.63 -14.63
C LEU A 123 -6.56 -9.28 -14.68
N VAL A 124 -6.89 -8.36 -13.78
CA VAL A 124 -6.22 -7.05 -13.66
C VAL A 124 -4.73 -7.22 -13.37
N MET A 125 -4.36 -8.05 -12.37
CA MET A 125 -2.94 -8.31 -12.07
C MET A 125 -2.20 -8.95 -13.25
N THR A 126 -2.87 -9.80 -14.02
CA THR A 126 -2.23 -10.57 -15.09
C THR A 126 -2.06 -9.74 -16.36
N VAL A 127 -3.14 -9.09 -16.82
CA VAL A 127 -3.19 -8.44 -18.13
C VAL A 127 -2.69 -6.99 -18.05
N SER A 128 -3.16 -6.21 -17.07
CA SER A 128 -2.78 -4.79 -16.95
C SER A 128 -1.28 -4.64 -16.69
N ASP A 129 -0.73 -5.39 -15.74
CA ASP A 129 0.71 -5.36 -15.42
C ASP A 129 1.59 -5.83 -16.60
N THR A 130 1.11 -6.81 -17.38
CA THR A 130 1.84 -7.29 -18.55
C THR A 130 1.88 -6.24 -19.65
N LEU A 131 0.74 -5.71 -20.05
CA LEU A 131 0.66 -4.74 -21.14
C LEU A 131 1.33 -3.41 -20.76
N ALA A 132 1.14 -2.94 -19.53
CA ALA A 132 1.79 -1.72 -19.04
C ALA A 132 3.32 -1.83 -19.07
N ALA A 133 3.87 -2.98 -18.65
CA ALA A 133 5.32 -3.18 -18.64
C ALA A 133 5.89 -3.30 -20.07
N LEU A 134 5.21 -4.00 -20.98
CA LEU A 134 5.66 -4.14 -22.36
C LEU A 134 5.60 -2.81 -23.11
N VAL A 135 4.50 -2.06 -23.01
CA VAL A 135 4.33 -0.77 -23.69
C VAL A 135 5.20 0.31 -23.02
N GLY A 136 5.16 0.42 -21.69
CA GLY A 136 5.94 1.41 -20.95
C GLY A 136 7.46 1.18 -21.05
N GLY A 137 7.88 -0.08 -21.17
CA GLY A 137 9.28 -0.44 -21.40
C GLY A 137 9.77 -0.07 -22.80
N LYS A 138 8.96 -0.34 -23.84
CA LYS A 138 9.35 -0.12 -25.24
C LYS A 138 9.10 1.30 -25.76
N TYR A 139 7.98 1.91 -25.37
CA TYR A 139 7.50 3.18 -25.92
C TYR A 139 7.41 4.31 -24.89
N GLY A 140 7.68 4.04 -23.60
CA GLY A 140 7.56 5.06 -22.57
C GLY A 140 8.64 6.13 -22.71
N THR A 141 8.23 7.38 -22.93
CA THR A 141 9.10 8.56 -23.07
C THR A 141 9.11 9.41 -21.80
N ILE A 142 7.94 9.59 -21.18
CA ILE A 142 7.81 10.43 -19.98
C ILE A 142 8.06 9.57 -18.75
N LYS A 143 9.31 9.58 -18.26
CA LYS A 143 9.71 8.79 -17.09
C LYS A 143 9.55 9.57 -15.78
N PHE A 144 9.17 8.88 -14.72
CA PHE A 144 9.17 9.39 -13.35
C PHE A 144 9.78 8.37 -12.39
N ASP A 145 10.39 8.88 -11.31
CA ASP A 145 11.04 8.07 -10.27
C ASP A 145 10.06 7.69 -9.16
N ALA A 146 9.79 6.39 -9.02
CA ALA A 146 9.08 5.78 -7.90
C ALA A 146 10.07 5.04 -6.99
N GLU A 147 10.76 5.81 -6.13
CA GLU A 147 11.74 5.32 -5.13
C GLU A 147 12.81 4.37 -5.71
N GLY A 148 13.49 4.82 -6.77
CA GLY A 148 14.55 4.07 -7.43
C GLY A 148 14.05 3.12 -8.53
N ASN A 149 12.73 3.03 -8.75
CA ASN A 149 12.15 2.38 -9.92
C ASN A 149 11.66 3.43 -10.92
N LEU A 150 12.31 3.48 -12.09
CA LEU A 150 11.87 4.31 -13.21
C LEU A 150 10.60 3.72 -13.83
N LYS A 151 9.50 4.48 -13.73
CA LYS A 151 8.21 4.18 -14.39
C LYS A 151 7.92 5.18 -15.49
N SER A 152 6.98 4.87 -16.37
CA SER A 152 6.58 5.72 -17.50
C SER A 152 5.11 6.09 -17.41
N LEU A 153 4.78 7.33 -17.74
CA LEU A 153 3.39 7.79 -17.82
C LEU A 153 2.57 6.95 -18.81
N GLU A 154 3.15 6.61 -19.96
CA GLU A 154 2.51 5.81 -21.01
C GLU A 154 2.15 4.41 -20.49
N GLY A 155 3.06 3.79 -19.73
CA GLY A 155 2.80 2.53 -19.03
C GLY A 155 1.62 2.65 -18.05
N SER A 156 1.55 3.71 -17.25
CA SER A 156 0.43 3.95 -16.33
C SER A 156 -0.90 4.23 -17.06
N VAL A 157 -0.87 4.91 -18.21
CA VAL A 157 -2.05 5.13 -19.05
C VAL A 157 -2.56 3.81 -19.63
N VAL A 158 -1.67 2.97 -20.14
CA VAL A 158 -2.03 1.61 -20.60
C VAL A 158 -2.58 0.79 -19.45
N PHE A 159 -1.94 0.81 -18.28
CA PHE A 159 -2.42 0.12 -17.10
C PHE A 159 -3.84 0.55 -16.73
N PHE A 160 -4.12 1.85 -16.75
CA PHE A 160 -5.44 2.41 -16.46
C PHE A 160 -6.51 1.88 -17.42
N PHE A 161 -6.31 2.02 -18.74
CA PHE A 161 -7.32 1.62 -19.72
C PHE A 161 -7.53 0.09 -19.74
N VAL A 162 -6.45 -0.68 -19.64
CA VAL A 162 -6.56 -2.15 -19.57
C VAL A 162 -7.27 -2.57 -18.29
N THR A 163 -6.94 -1.96 -17.14
CA THR A 163 -7.64 -2.23 -15.87
C THR A 163 -9.11 -1.89 -15.95
N PHE A 164 -9.46 -0.75 -16.56
CA PHE A 164 -10.85 -0.37 -16.79
C PHE A 164 -11.59 -1.46 -17.57
N LEU A 165 -11.04 -1.96 -18.68
CA LEU A 165 -11.66 -3.02 -19.47
C LEU A 165 -11.72 -4.37 -18.72
N CYS A 166 -10.64 -4.73 -18.04
CA CYS A 166 -10.56 -5.96 -17.24
C CYS A 166 -11.57 -5.98 -16.08
N ILE A 167 -12.10 -4.84 -15.65
CA ILE A 167 -13.15 -4.75 -14.64
C ILE A 167 -14.52 -4.58 -15.28
N HIS A 168 -14.64 -3.66 -16.23
CA HIS A 168 -15.91 -3.34 -16.88
C HIS A 168 -16.51 -4.56 -17.59
N LEU A 169 -15.71 -5.31 -18.36
CA LEU A 169 -16.23 -6.42 -19.16
C LEU A 169 -16.74 -7.59 -18.29
N PRO A 170 -16.02 -8.09 -17.28
CA PRO A 170 -16.58 -9.12 -16.39
C PRO A 170 -17.82 -8.65 -15.63
N LEU A 171 -17.87 -7.40 -15.17
CA LEU A 171 -19.05 -6.87 -14.50
C LEU A 171 -20.24 -6.79 -15.47
N LEU A 172 -20.03 -6.29 -16.69
CA LEU A 172 -21.07 -6.12 -17.70
C LEU A 172 -21.63 -7.47 -18.20
N LEU A 173 -20.76 -8.46 -18.38
CA LEU A 173 -21.12 -9.73 -19.05
C LEU A 173 -21.46 -10.87 -18.10
N ALA A 174 -20.99 -10.84 -16.85
CA ALA A 174 -21.12 -11.94 -15.90
C ALA A 174 -21.82 -11.58 -14.59
N THR A 175 -22.41 -10.38 -14.49
CA THR A 175 -23.19 -9.94 -13.33
C THR A 175 -24.41 -9.13 -13.72
N ASP A 176 -25.38 -9.00 -12.80
CA ASP A 176 -26.59 -8.18 -13.00
C ASP A 176 -26.41 -6.70 -12.63
N ILE A 177 -25.16 -6.23 -12.51
CA ILE A 177 -24.88 -4.84 -12.17
C ILE A 177 -25.33 -3.94 -13.34
N ALA A 178 -26.04 -2.85 -13.01
CA ALA A 178 -26.50 -1.90 -14.00
C ALA A 178 -25.34 -1.39 -14.87
N ARG A 179 -25.58 -1.20 -16.17
CA ARG A 179 -24.55 -0.81 -17.14
C ARG A 179 -23.78 0.43 -16.70
N ILE A 180 -24.48 1.46 -16.22
CA ILE A 180 -23.86 2.69 -15.73
C ILE A 180 -22.97 2.43 -14.50
N ASP A 181 -23.44 1.62 -13.55
CA ASP A 181 -22.67 1.28 -12.35
C ASP A 181 -21.43 0.47 -12.69
N SER A 182 -21.51 -0.44 -13.67
CA SER A 182 -20.34 -1.20 -14.13
C SER A 182 -19.23 -0.29 -14.68
N VAL A 183 -19.60 0.78 -15.41
CA VAL A 183 -18.66 1.78 -15.94
C VAL A 183 -18.06 2.62 -14.80
N LEU A 184 -18.91 3.10 -13.88
CA LEU A 184 -18.47 3.93 -12.75
C LEU A 184 -17.53 3.16 -11.81
N ILE A 185 -17.88 1.92 -11.47
CA ILE A 185 -17.07 1.04 -10.62
C ILE A 185 -15.73 0.77 -11.32
N ALA A 186 -15.74 0.40 -12.60
CA ALA A 186 -14.52 0.14 -13.37
C ALA A 186 -13.61 1.37 -13.43
N PHE A 187 -14.17 2.56 -13.65
CA PHE A 187 -13.41 3.81 -13.69
C PHE A 187 -12.76 4.12 -12.35
N ILE A 188 -13.53 4.08 -11.25
CA ILE A 188 -13.02 4.35 -9.89
C ILE A 188 -11.87 3.39 -9.56
N ILE A 189 -12.07 2.09 -9.78
CA ILE A 189 -11.06 1.08 -9.47
C ILE A 189 -9.84 1.24 -10.36
N ALA A 190 -10.02 1.49 -11.67
CA ALA A 190 -8.90 1.69 -12.59
C ALA A 190 -7.99 2.84 -12.15
N VAL A 191 -8.55 3.99 -11.72
CA VAL A 191 -7.74 5.10 -11.19
C VAL A 191 -6.97 4.69 -9.94
N LEU A 192 -7.66 4.09 -8.96
CA LEU A 192 -7.06 3.74 -7.67
C LEU A 192 -5.96 2.67 -7.81
N VAL A 193 -6.21 1.64 -8.61
CA VAL A 193 -5.29 0.53 -8.82
C VAL A 193 -4.11 0.95 -9.71
N THR A 194 -4.31 1.89 -10.65
CA THR A 194 -3.18 2.54 -11.35
C THR A 194 -2.31 3.32 -10.37
N GLY A 195 -2.92 3.99 -9.39
CA GLY A 195 -2.19 4.62 -8.29
C GLY A 195 -1.36 3.61 -7.49
N PHE A 196 -1.95 2.47 -7.12
CA PHE A 196 -1.24 1.39 -6.43
C PHE A 196 -0.09 0.83 -7.24
N GLU A 197 -0.27 0.61 -8.54
CA GLU A 197 0.80 0.22 -9.45
C GLU A 197 1.90 1.27 -9.40
N ALA A 198 1.59 2.56 -9.62
CA ALA A 198 2.57 3.63 -9.72
C ALA A 198 3.48 3.77 -8.48
N ILE A 199 2.96 3.48 -7.28
CA ILE A 199 3.72 3.53 -6.02
C ILE A 199 4.29 2.18 -5.56
N SER A 200 4.02 1.09 -6.27
CA SER A 200 4.50 -0.25 -5.90
C SER A 200 6.00 -0.43 -6.18
N LEU A 201 6.68 -1.10 -5.27
CA LEU A 201 8.14 -1.25 -5.26
C LEU A 201 8.54 -2.73 -5.23
N SER A 202 9.67 -3.06 -5.86
CA SER A 202 10.30 -4.39 -5.75
C SER A 202 9.39 -5.59 -6.11
N GLY A 203 8.36 -5.36 -6.93
CA GLY A 203 7.37 -6.36 -7.32
C GLY A 203 6.19 -6.52 -6.35
N SER A 204 5.98 -5.58 -5.42
CA SER A 204 4.83 -5.59 -4.50
C SER A 204 3.49 -5.37 -5.21
N ASP A 205 3.50 -4.86 -6.44
CA ASP A 205 2.35 -4.75 -7.34
C ASP A 205 1.64 -6.10 -7.52
N ASN A 206 2.39 -7.21 -7.65
CA ASN A 206 1.86 -8.57 -7.71
C ASN A 206 1.05 -8.98 -6.47
N LEU A 207 1.10 -8.21 -5.37
CA LEU A 207 0.25 -8.37 -4.21
C LEU A 207 -0.78 -7.23 -4.10
N ILE A 208 -0.32 -5.99 -4.16
CA ILE A 208 -1.16 -4.81 -3.87
C ILE A 208 -2.24 -4.62 -4.93
N VAL A 209 -1.93 -4.79 -6.21
CA VAL A 209 -2.89 -4.61 -7.32
C VAL A 209 -4.08 -5.58 -7.24
N PRO A 210 -3.88 -6.91 -7.15
CA PRO A 210 -5.01 -7.84 -7.10
C PRO A 210 -5.80 -7.71 -5.80
N PHE A 211 -5.14 -7.48 -4.65
CA PHE A 211 -5.84 -7.26 -3.38
C PHE A 211 -6.62 -5.95 -3.36
N GLY A 212 -6.02 -4.86 -3.85
CA GLY A 212 -6.70 -3.58 -3.99
C GLY A 212 -7.93 -3.69 -4.88
N THR A 213 -7.79 -4.38 -6.02
CA THR A 213 -8.91 -4.70 -6.91
C THR A 213 -9.97 -5.50 -6.17
N TYR A 214 -9.61 -6.60 -5.50
CA TYR A 214 -10.54 -7.47 -4.78
C TYR A 214 -11.35 -6.71 -3.72
N PHE A 215 -10.69 -5.96 -2.83
CA PHE A 215 -11.36 -5.27 -1.73
C PHE A 215 -12.25 -4.14 -2.22
N ILE A 216 -11.78 -3.33 -3.16
CA ILE A 216 -12.56 -2.20 -3.68
C ILE A 216 -13.74 -2.73 -4.50
N LEU A 217 -13.53 -3.72 -5.36
CA LEU A 217 -14.58 -4.35 -6.16
C LEU A 217 -15.66 -4.97 -5.26
N THR A 218 -15.27 -5.81 -4.30
CA THR A 218 -16.19 -6.46 -3.35
C THR A 218 -17.08 -5.48 -2.59
N LYS A 219 -16.54 -4.29 -2.28
CA LYS A 219 -17.30 -3.22 -1.63
C LYS A 219 -18.22 -2.52 -2.62
N MET A 220 -17.67 -2.05 -3.74
CA MET A 220 -18.36 -1.24 -4.75
C MET A 220 -19.58 -1.96 -5.33
N THR A 221 -19.48 -3.26 -5.60
CA THR A 221 -20.59 -4.06 -6.16
C THR A 221 -21.76 -4.26 -5.19
N ARG A 222 -21.67 -3.78 -3.94
CA ARG A 222 -22.75 -3.83 -2.95
C ARG A 222 -23.32 -2.45 -2.60
N LEU A 223 -22.74 -1.39 -3.15
CA LEU A 223 -23.18 -0.03 -2.89
C LEU A 223 -24.37 0.30 -3.78
N PRO A 224 -25.36 1.06 -3.28
CA PRO A 224 -26.37 1.65 -4.14
C PRO A 224 -25.72 2.68 -5.08
N HIS A 225 -26.36 2.93 -6.22
CA HIS A 225 -25.91 3.89 -7.25
C HIS A 225 -25.47 5.25 -6.66
N THR A 226 -26.23 5.80 -5.72
CA THR A 226 -25.91 7.08 -5.06
C THR A 226 -24.58 7.08 -4.31
N ALA A 227 -24.24 5.96 -3.66
CA ALA A 227 -22.97 5.81 -2.94
C ALA A 227 -21.77 5.58 -3.88
N ILE A 228 -22.00 4.98 -5.05
CA ILE A 228 -20.99 4.88 -6.11
C ILE A 228 -20.66 6.28 -6.65
N ILE A 229 -21.68 7.09 -6.95
CA ILE A 229 -21.51 8.50 -7.36
C ILE A 229 -20.78 9.30 -6.28
N GLN A 230 -21.15 9.14 -5.01
CA GLN A 230 -20.44 9.82 -3.93
C GLN A 230 -18.96 9.44 -3.87
N SER A 231 -18.64 8.17 -4.09
CA SER A 231 -17.26 7.69 -4.17
C SER A 231 -16.51 8.30 -5.36
N LEU A 232 -17.17 8.49 -6.50
CA LEU A 232 -16.61 9.21 -7.64
C LEU A 232 -16.29 10.68 -7.29
N TYR A 233 -17.21 11.40 -6.64
CA TYR A 233 -16.95 12.78 -6.23
C TYR A 233 -15.79 12.89 -5.24
N PHE A 234 -15.67 11.95 -4.30
CA PHE A 234 -14.52 11.89 -3.39
C PHE A 234 -13.21 11.63 -4.15
N LEU A 235 -13.22 10.76 -5.15
CA LEU A 235 -12.06 10.49 -5.99
C LEU A 235 -11.64 11.72 -6.79
N ILE A 236 -12.59 12.38 -7.47
CA ILE A 236 -12.33 13.60 -8.26
C ILE A 236 -11.78 14.71 -7.35
N GLY A 237 -12.41 14.93 -6.19
CA GLY A 237 -11.94 15.90 -5.21
C GLY A 237 -10.52 15.61 -4.73
N ALA A 238 -10.21 14.34 -4.43
CA ALA A 238 -8.86 13.93 -4.04
C ALA A 238 -7.82 14.18 -5.15
N ILE A 239 -8.14 13.87 -6.41
CA ILE A 239 -7.26 14.12 -7.56
C ILE A 239 -7.02 15.62 -7.72
N VAL A 240 -8.08 16.43 -7.71
CA VAL A 240 -7.98 17.90 -7.88
C VAL A 240 -7.11 18.50 -6.78
N ILE A 241 -7.35 18.14 -5.52
CA ILE A 241 -6.53 18.60 -4.39
C ILE A 241 -5.06 18.20 -4.62
N THR A 242 -4.79 16.94 -4.98
CA THR A 242 -3.43 16.45 -5.20
C THR A 242 -2.73 17.18 -6.35
N VAL A 243 -3.41 17.43 -7.47
CA VAL A 243 -2.86 18.19 -8.62
C VAL A 243 -2.58 19.63 -8.24
N VAL A 244 -3.49 20.29 -7.52
CA VAL A 244 -3.28 21.67 -7.05
C VAL A 244 -2.07 21.74 -6.11
N LEU A 245 -1.94 20.78 -5.18
CA LEU A 245 -0.79 20.70 -4.28
C LEU A 245 0.52 20.45 -5.05
N PHE A 246 0.51 19.58 -6.07
CA PHE A 246 1.67 19.35 -6.93
C PHE A 246 2.15 20.65 -7.59
N ILE A 247 1.23 21.36 -8.25
CA ILE A 247 1.54 22.57 -9.03
C ILE A 247 2.00 23.70 -8.12
N ARG A 248 1.29 23.93 -7.01
CA ARG A 248 1.52 25.08 -6.11
C ARG A 248 2.72 24.89 -5.20
N LEU A 249 2.87 23.71 -4.62
CA LEU A 249 3.86 23.51 -3.57
C LEU A 249 5.21 23.15 -4.15
N ARG A 250 5.26 22.39 -5.26
CA ARG A 250 6.49 21.83 -5.85
C ARG A 250 7.43 21.16 -4.82
N LEU A 251 6.95 20.85 -3.62
CA LEU A 251 7.79 20.27 -2.57
C LEU A 251 7.79 18.75 -2.67
N PHE A 252 6.68 18.13 -3.07
CA PHE A 252 6.50 16.68 -3.07
C PHE A 252 6.88 16.01 -4.40
N LYS A 253 7.45 14.80 -4.33
CA LYS A 253 7.56 13.90 -5.49
C LYS A 253 6.16 13.39 -5.92
N PRO A 254 5.92 13.11 -7.21
CA PRO A 254 4.65 12.56 -7.70
C PRO A 254 4.19 11.30 -6.97
N SER A 255 5.10 10.37 -6.67
CA SER A 255 4.79 9.12 -5.95
C SER A 255 4.25 9.36 -4.53
N GLY A 256 4.82 10.33 -3.80
CA GLY A 256 4.34 10.71 -2.46
C GLY A 256 2.93 11.31 -2.49
N LEU A 257 2.64 12.11 -3.52
CA LEU A 257 1.31 12.70 -3.73
C LEU A 257 0.25 11.66 -4.08
N ILE A 258 0.60 10.67 -4.92
CA ILE A 258 -0.28 9.54 -5.22
C ILE A 258 -0.56 8.74 -3.94
N ALA A 259 0.47 8.45 -3.13
CA ALA A 259 0.29 7.74 -1.86
C ALA A 259 -0.62 8.48 -0.88
N MET A 260 -0.45 9.81 -0.73
CA MET A 260 -1.33 10.65 0.09
C MET A 260 -2.77 10.65 -0.43
N MET A 261 -2.95 10.74 -1.75
CA MET A 261 -4.28 10.69 -2.38
C MET A 261 -4.99 9.38 -2.07
N LEU A 262 -4.31 8.24 -2.27
CA LEU A 262 -4.85 6.90 -2.02
C LEU A 262 -5.22 6.71 -0.55
N LEU A 263 -4.37 7.17 0.37
CA LEU A 263 -4.61 7.08 1.81
C LEU A 263 -5.81 7.93 2.24
N ASN A 264 -5.89 9.18 1.75
CA ASN A 264 -7.02 10.07 2.01
C ASN A 264 -8.33 9.50 1.46
N TYR A 265 -8.30 8.96 0.23
CA TYR A 265 -9.45 8.31 -0.38
C TYR A 265 -9.88 7.08 0.43
N ALA A 266 -8.94 6.25 0.89
CA ALA A 266 -9.25 5.09 1.72
C ALA A 266 -9.93 5.51 3.03
N ALA A 267 -9.44 6.54 3.71
CA ALA A 267 -10.03 7.04 4.95
C ALA A 267 -11.46 7.59 4.75
N LEU A 268 -11.69 8.36 3.68
CA LEU A 268 -13.01 8.89 3.32
C LEU A 268 -13.98 7.76 2.93
N SER A 269 -13.57 6.90 2.00
CA SER A 269 -14.44 5.89 1.43
C SER A 269 -14.73 4.77 2.43
N LEU A 270 -13.71 4.20 3.08
CA LEU A 270 -13.85 3.03 3.95
C LEU A 270 -14.32 3.37 5.37
N CYS A 271 -14.15 4.62 5.81
CA CYS A 271 -14.60 5.05 7.12
C CYS A 271 -15.56 6.24 7.01
N ASN A 272 -15.06 7.47 7.14
CA ASN A 272 -15.84 8.71 7.03
C ASN A 272 -14.92 9.94 7.11
N ILE A 273 -15.51 11.14 7.07
CA ILE A 273 -14.82 12.42 7.16
C ILE A 273 -13.94 12.58 8.42
N TYR A 274 -14.32 11.97 9.55
CA TYR A 274 -13.56 12.06 10.79
C TYR A 274 -12.25 11.27 10.73
N TRP A 275 -12.17 10.22 9.90
CA TRP A 275 -10.93 9.50 9.65
C TRP A 275 -10.03 10.22 8.65
N PHE A 276 -10.61 10.94 7.70
CA PHE A 276 -9.87 11.77 6.74
C PHE A 276 -9.21 12.98 7.40
N LEU A 277 -9.91 13.67 8.30
CA LEU A 277 -9.45 14.93 8.88
C LEU A 277 -8.06 14.86 9.55
N PRO A 278 -7.71 13.83 10.37
CA PRO A 278 -6.37 13.66 10.92
C PRO A 278 -5.27 13.56 9.85
N LEU A 279 -5.52 12.87 8.74
CA LEU A 279 -4.55 12.75 7.66
C LEU A 279 -4.33 14.08 6.96
N LEU A 280 -5.42 14.82 6.70
CA LEU A 280 -5.33 16.17 6.13
C LEU A 280 -4.52 17.10 7.05
N LEU A 281 -4.82 17.11 8.35
CA LEU A 281 -4.09 17.93 9.33
C LEU A 281 -2.61 17.53 9.42
N ALA A 282 -2.31 16.23 9.39
CA ALA A 282 -0.94 15.74 9.37
C ALA A 282 -0.19 16.14 8.08
N GLN A 283 -0.86 16.12 6.92
CA GLN A 283 -0.28 16.58 5.65
C GLN A 283 0.00 18.08 5.66
N VAL A 284 -0.92 18.89 6.21
CA VAL A 284 -0.73 20.33 6.39
C VAL A 284 0.43 20.60 7.36
N PHE A 285 0.46 19.93 8.51
CA PHE A 285 1.54 20.05 9.49
C PHE A 285 2.89 19.66 8.88
N TYR A 286 2.93 18.55 8.15
CA TYR A 286 4.12 18.11 7.44
C TYR A 286 4.57 19.14 6.40
N TYR A 287 3.66 19.72 5.62
CA TYR A 287 4.00 20.77 4.66
C TYR A 287 4.69 21.97 5.33
N PHE A 288 4.17 22.44 6.47
CA PHE A 288 4.78 23.56 7.20
C PHE A 288 6.18 23.23 7.73
N LEU A 289 6.35 22.04 8.32
CA LEU A 289 7.68 21.56 8.72
C LEU A 289 8.62 21.60 7.51
N MET A 290 8.21 21.01 6.41
CA MET A 290 9.02 20.91 5.19
C MET A 290 9.41 22.27 4.62
N ARG A 291 8.50 23.25 4.61
CA ARG A 291 8.79 24.62 4.16
C ARG A 291 9.88 25.27 4.99
N ILE A 292 9.85 25.08 6.31
CA ILE A 292 10.88 25.58 7.21
C ILE A 292 12.22 24.93 6.84
N PHE A 293 12.27 23.62 6.58
CA PHE A 293 13.54 22.92 6.29
C PHE A 293 14.14 23.20 4.92
N VAL A 294 13.31 23.36 3.89
CA VAL A 294 13.80 23.69 2.53
C VAL A 294 14.64 24.96 2.55
N HIS A 295 14.28 25.93 3.40
CA HIS A 295 15.04 27.16 3.57
C HIS A 295 16.50 26.92 4.03
N TYR A 296 16.79 25.79 4.71
CA TYR A 296 18.10 25.53 5.33
C TYR A 296 18.96 24.45 4.64
N GLU A 297 18.34 23.40 4.10
CA GLU A 297 19.05 22.22 3.52
C GLU A 297 18.97 22.15 1.99
N GLY A 298 18.15 23.01 1.37
CA GLY A 298 17.85 22.97 -0.06
C GLY A 298 16.79 21.93 -0.43
N VAL A 299 16.13 22.16 -1.57
CA VAL A 299 14.94 21.39 -2.00
C VAL A 299 15.26 19.90 -2.26
N GLU A 300 16.43 19.58 -2.82
CA GLU A 300 16.74 18.21 -3.25
C GLU A 300 16.96 17.23 -2.09
N LYS A 301 17.74 17.62 -1.07
CA LYS A 301 17.93 16.79 0.13
C LYS A 301 16.60 16.52 0.81
N VAL A 302 15.76 17.54 0.92
CA VAL A 302 14.46 17.47 1.55
C VAL A 302 13.49 16.57 0.78
N ARG A 303 13.48 16.63 -0.57
CA ARG A 303 12.72 15.72 -1.44
C ARG A 303 13.14 14.25 -1.31
N GLY A 304 14.42 13.97 -1.01
CA GLY A 304 14.93 12.61 -0.79
C GLY A 304 14.35 11.91 0.45
N TYR A 305 14.00 12.67 1.50
CA TYR A 305 13.43 12.11 2.74
C TYR A 305 11.90 11.99 2.73
N GLN A 306 11.21 12.65 1.80
CA GLN A 306 9.75 12.79 1.80
C GLN A 306 8.98 11.50 1.58
N VAL A 307 9.39 10.68 0.60
CA VAL A 307 8.55 9.54 0.18
C VAL A 307 8.66 8.39 1.17
N LYS A 308 9.86 8.15 1.73
CA LYS A 308 10.08 7.23 2.87
C LYS A 308 9.16 7.60 4.03
N VAL A 309 9.07 8.89 4.37
CA VAL A 309 8.22 9.42 5.44
C VAL A 309 6.73 9.22 5.18
N ILE A 310 6.26 9.47 3.95
CA ILE A 310 4.85 9.26 3.56
C ILE A 310 4.49 7.78 3.55
N PHE A 311 5.42 6.92 3.13
CA PHE A 311 5.26 5.47 3.21
C PHE A 311 5.11 5.01 4.68
N TYR A 312 5.91 5.55 5.61
CA TYR A 312 5.78 5.27 7.06
C TYR A 312 4.48 5.78 7.67
N LEU A 313 4.03 6.95 7.22
CA LEU A 313 2.74 7.55 7.60
C LEU A 313 1.56 6.82 6.98
N GLY A 314 1.78 5.95 5.99
CA GLY A 314 0.73 5.24 5.28
C GLY A 314 0.42 3.86 5.86
N ILE A 315 1.44 3.03 6.15
CA ILE A 315 1.23 1.59 6.39
C ILE A 315 0.29 1.31 7.57
N ILE A 316 0.62 1.82 8.77
CA ILE A 316 -0.14 1.51 9.99
C ILE A 316 -1.54 2.15 9.93
N PRO A 317 -1.69 3.45 9.56
CA PRO A 317 -3.00 4.04 9.32
C PRO A 317 -3.85 3.28 8.30
N THR A 318 -3.26 2.86 7.16
CA THR A 318 -3.95 2.06 6.14
C THR A 318 -4.44 0.75 6.74
N PHE A 319 -3.57 0.00 7.43
CA PHE A 319 -3.97 -1.24 8.07
C PHE A 319 -5.14 -1.05 9.04
N LEU A 320 -5.10 0.01 9.86
CA LEU A 320 -6.17 0.31 10.82
C LEU A 320 -7.49 0.72 10.14
N ILE A 321 -7.44 1.48 9.04
CA ILE A 321 -8.62 1.82 8.23
C ILE A 321 -9.27 0.52 7.69
N PHE A 322 -8.46 -0.35 7.07
CA PHE A 322 -8.95 -1.61 6.53
C PHE A 322 -9.47 -2.55 7.63
N ALA A 323 -8.78 -2.64 8.77
CA ALA A 323 -9.20 -3.45 9.91
C ALA A 323 -10.52 -2.95 10.52
N ALA A 324 -10.67 -1.64 10.71
CA ALA A 324 -11.89 -1.03 11.21
C ALA A 324 -13.10 -1.30 10.29
N ASN A 325 -12.88 -1.17 8.98
CA ASN A 325 -13.90 -1.46 7.97
C ASN A 325 -14.24 -2.95 7.90
N ALA A 326 -13.24 -3.84 7.90
CA ALA A 326 -13.43 -5.29 7.87
C ALA A 326 -14.16 -5.81 9.13
N ALA A 327 -13.81 -5.30 10.31
CA ALA A 327 -14.46 -5.64 11.57
C ALA A 327 -15.84 -4.98 11.75
N ARG A 328 -16.24 -4.08 10.83
CA ARG A 328 -17.44 -3.22 10.95
C ARG A 328 -17.52 -2.47 12.29
N LYS A 329 -16.36 -2.15 12.88
CA LYS A 329 -16.23 -1.46 14.17
C LYS A 329 -15.20 -0.34 14.03
N GLN A 330 -15.64 0.91 14.08
CA GLN A 330 -14.73 2.07 13.93
C GLN A 330 -14.21 2.60 15.26
N VAL A 331 -15.05 2.68 16.29
CA VAL A 331 -14.70 3.27 17.61
C VAL A 331 -13.40 2.70 18.22
N PRO A 332 -13.21 1.37 18.36
CA PRO A 332 -12.02 0.83 19.02
C PRO A 332 -10.73 0.99 18.21
N PHE A 333 -10.82 1.34 16.93
CA PHE A 333 -9.66 1.53 16.05
C PHE A 333 -9.31 3.02 15.87
N TYR A 334 -10.18 3.94 16.27
CA TYR A 334 -10.01 5.37 15.99
C TYR A 334 -8.87 6.02 16.80
N LEU A 335 -8.77 5.78 18.11
CA LEU A 335 -7.66 6.33 18.90
C LEU A 335 -6.30 5.70 18.51
N PRO A 336 -6.20 4.38 18.30
CA PRO A 336 -4.97 3.78 17.79
C PRO A 336 -4.58 4.34 16.41
N TYR A 337 -5.56 4.63 15.56
CA TYR A 337 -5.34 5.29 14.28
C TYR A 337 -4.75 6.70 14.45
N LEU A 338 -5.32 7.54 15.31
CA LEU A 338 -4.77 8.87 15.60
C LEU A 338 -3.33 8.78 16.12
N ALA A 339 -3.08 7.89 17.08
CA ALA A 339 -1.77 7.67 17.67
C ALA A 339 -0.72 7.25 16.64
N SER A 340 -1.11 6.44 15.65
CA SER A 340 -0.20 6.02 14.58
C SER A 340 0.25 7.21 13.70
N ILE A 341 -0.62 8.20 13.49
CA ILE A 341 -0.32 9.41 12.71
C ILE A 341 0.52 10.39 13.54
N THR A 342 0.09 10.68 14.78
CA THR A 342 0.77 11.62 15.68
C THR A 342 2.16 11.13 16.06
N ALA A 343 2.35 9.83 16.29
CA ALA A 343 3.66 9.24 16.60
C ALA A 343 4.68 9.52 15.49
N GLN A 344 4.30 9.28 14.23
CA GLN A 344 5.17 9.55 13.09
C GLN A 344 5.45 11.04 12.96
N MET A 345 4.43 11.90 13.10
CA MET A 345 4.59 13.36 13.09
C MET A 345 5.56 13.85 14.18
N ALA A 346 5.49 13.30 15.40
CA ALA A 346 6.40 13.63 16.48
C ALA A 346 7.84 13.20 16.17
N ILE A 347 8.03 11.98 15.64
CA ILE A 347 9.36 11.45 15.26
C ILE A 347 9.99 12.30 14.15
N ILE A 348 9.20 12.65 13.12
CA ILE A 348 9.61 13.50 12.00
C ILE A 348 9.99 14.89 12.52
N SER A 349 9.14 15.48 13.37
CA SER A 349 9.41 16.79 13.98
C SER A 349 10.74 16.80 14.72
N ASN A 350 11.06 15.77 15.52
CA ASN A 350 12.34 15.71 16.22
C ASN A 350 13.54 15.57 15.28
N TYR A 351 13.47 14.74 14.23
CA TYR A 351 14.56 14.64 13.25
C TYR A 351 14.91 16.04 12.73
N PHE A 352 13.87 16.76 12.35
CA PHE A 352 13.92 18.12 11.86
C PHE A 352 14.45 19.11 12.92
N PHE A 353 13.85 19.17 14.11
CA PHE A 353 14.30 20.04 15.19
C PHE A 353 15.75 19.78 15.58
N SER A 354 16.19 18.51 15.69
CA SER A 354 17.58 18.19 16.04
C SER A 354 18.62 18.70 15.04
N LYS A 355 18.24 18.82 13.76
CA LYS A 355 19.09 19.32 12.68
C LYS A 355 19.04 20.86 12.56
N TYR A 356 17.87 21.44 12.83
CA TYR A 356 17.69 22.90 12.92
C TYR A 356 18.49 23.48 14.08
N VAL A 357 18.42 22.79 15.21
CA VAL A 357 19.01 23.19 16.47
C VAL A 357 20.55 23.06 16.46
N SER A 358 21.16 22.35 15.51
CA SER A 358 22.63 22.20 15.38
C SER A 358 23.35 23.33 14.62
N ARG A 359 22.69 24.47 14.43
CA ARG A 359 23.27 25.74 13.93
C ARG A 359 23.10 26.80 15.03
N PRO A 360 23.94 27.86 15.10
CA PRO A 360 24.29 28.52 16.37
C PRO A 360 23.08 29.23 17.00
N PHE A 361 22.34 28.51 17.83
CA PHE A 361 21.20 29.00 18.61
C PHE A 361 21.35 28.47 20.04
N LYS A 362 21.10 29.32 21.05
CA LYS A 362 21.15 28.91 22.48
C LYS A 362 20.21 27.74 22.82
N ALA A 363 19.17 27.52 22.00
CA ALA A 363 18.26 26.38 22.11
C ALA A 363 18.96 25.02 21.93
N GLU A 364 20.10 24.96 21.24
CA GLU A 364 20.92 23.75 21.08
C GLU A 364 21.39 23.19 22.38
N VAL A 365 22.05 24.03 23.17
CA VAL A 365 22.62 23.64 24.43
C VAL A 365 21.50 23.23 25.39
N PHE A 366 20.38 23.95 25.39
CA PHE A 366 19.22 23.65 26.23
C PHE A 366 18.60 22.29 25.94
N PHE A 367 18.20 22.01 24.70
CA PHE A 367 17.55 20.75 24.33
C PHE A 367 18.51 19.55 24.30
N LYS A 368 19.80 19.79 24.09
CA LYS A 368 20.84 18.75 24.20
C LYS A 368 20.98 18.26 25.66
N HIS A 369 20.84 19.15 26.64
CA HIS A 369 20.83 18.80 28.07
C HIS A 369 19.46 18.31 28.57
N HIS A 370 18.35 18.82 28.02
CA HIS A 370 16.98 18.53 28.45
C HIS A 370 16.20 17.72 27.42
N ARG A 371 16.78 16.63 26.95
CA ARG A 371 16.23 15.84 25.84
C ARG A 371 14.79 15.39 26.06
N LYS A 372 14.44 14.94 27.26
CA LYS A 372 13.06 14.52 27.61
C LYS A 372 12.02 15.62 27.36
N ILE A 373 12.40 16.90 27.54
CA ILE A 373 11.53 18.04 27.27
C ILE A 373 11.26 18.16 25.76
N LEU A 374 12.28 17.91 24.92
CA LEU A 374 12.11 17.87 23.46
C LEU A 374 11.16 16.75 23.02
N GLU A 375 11.28 15.57 23.64
CA GLU A 375 10.39 14.43 23.34
C GLU A 375 8.94 14.77 23.69
N LEU A 376 8.72 15.30 24.89
CA LEU A 376 7.39 15.69 25.36
C LEU A 376 6.79 16.80 24.49
N THR A 377 7.58 17.82 24.13
CA THR A 377 7.11 18.92 23.26
C THR A 377 6.78 18.43 21.85
N CYS A 378 7.61 17.60 21.23
CA CYS A 378 7.30 17.04 19.90
C CYS A 378 6.03 16.18 19.92
N SER A 379 5.86 15.33 20.95
CA SER A 379 4.64 14.53 21.13
C SER A 379 3.40 15.39 21.38
N LEU A 380 3.52 16.43 22.22
CA LEU A 380 2.44 17.36 22.52
C LEU A 380 2.01 18.13 21.26
N VAL A 381 2.95 18.77 20.56
CA VAL A 381 2.66 19.56 19.35
C VAL A 381 2.02 18.68 18.28
N ALA A 382 2.55 17.49 18.03
CA ALA A 382 1.95 16.57 17.06
C ALA A 382 0.52 16.19 17.44
N THR A 383 0.26 15.92 18.73
CA THR A 383 -1.09 15.58 19.22
C THR A 383 -2.06 16.76 19.10
N LEU A 384 -1.63 17.97 19.47
CA LEU A 384 -2.42 19.20 19.38
C LEU A 384 -2.79 19.51 17.92
N CYS A 385 -1.82 19.47 17.01
CA CYS A 385 -2.04 19.82 15.61
C CYS A 385 -2.88 18.78 14.84
N VAL A 386 -2.81 17.50 15.20
CA VAL A 386 -3.38 16.42 14.39
C VAL A 386 -4.57 15.71 15.04
N ALA A 387 -4.60 15.54 16.36
CA ALA A 387 -5.57 14.67 17.03
C ALA A 387 -6.67 15.42 17.80
N VAL A 388 -6.39 16.57 18.39
CA VAL A 388 -7.37 17.27 19.27
C VAL A 388 -8.65 17.63 18.53
N ILE A 389 -8.56 18.34 17.39
CA ILE A 389 -9.75 18.74 16.62
C ILE A 389 -10.55 17.51 16.16
N PRO A 390 -9.94 16.47 15.55
CA PRO A 390 -10.68 15.26 15.18
C PRO A 390 -11.32 14.53 16.37
N ILE A 391 -10.68 14.50 17.54
CA ILE A 391 -11.25 13.89 18.75
C ILE A 391 -12.50 14.66 19.20
N MET A 392 -12.42 16.00 19.25
CA MET A 392 -13.54 16.86 19.62
C MET A 392 -14.73 16.69 18.66
N LEU A 393 -14.46 16.57 17.36
CA LEU A 393 -15.50 16.42 16.35
C LEU A 393 -16.09 15.01 16.26
N TYR A 394 -15.33 13.97 16.58
CA TYR A 394 -15.82 12.58 16.47
C TYR A 394 -16.96 12.28 17.45
N LYS A 395 -17.04 13.00 18.59
CA LYS A 395 -18.10 12.98 19.63
C LYS A 395 -18.47 11.60 20.22
N LYS A 396 -17.85 10.50 19.76
CA LYS A 396 -18.08 9.13 20.24
C LYS A 396 -17.15 8.71 21.38
N THR A 397 -16.25 9.59 21.80
CA THR A 397 -15.23 9.33 22.81
C THR A 397 -15.05 10.55 23.70
N SER A 398 -14.72 10.37 24.99
CA SER A 398 -14.45 11.50 25.89
C SER A 398 -13.22 12.30 25.41
N PRO A 399 -13.34 13.61 25.10
CA PRO A 399 -12.26 14.35 24.46
C PRO A 399 -10.96 14.40 25.28
N LEU A 400 -11.08 14.65 26.59
CA LEU A 400 -9.92 14.78 27.47
C LEU A 400 -9.18 13.44 27.60
N HIS A 401 -9.88 12.37 27.96
CA HIS A 401 -9.30 11.03 28.09
C HIS A 401 -8.69 10.56 26.78
N SER A 402 -9.38 10.75 25.65
CA SER A 402 -8.90 10.34 24.33
C SER A 402 -7.61 11.06 23.95
N THR A 403 -7.54 12.37 24.23
CA THR A 403 -6.35 13.18 23.94
C THR A 403 -5.16 12.71 24.78
N LEU A 404 -5.38 12.45 26.08
CA LEU A 404 -4.33 11.93 26.98
C LEU A 404 -3.84 10.55 26.55
N ILE A 405 -4.74 9.64 26.17
CA ILE A 405 -4.38 8.29 25.70
C ILE A 405 -3.55 8.39 24.41
N VAL A 406 -4.00 9.19 23.43
CA VAL A 406 -3.27 9.39 22.16
C VAL A 406 -1.90 10.04 22.42
N MET A 407 -1.82 11.02 23.31
CA MET A 407 -0.54 11.65 23.68
C MET A 407 0.41 10.65 24.34
N ALA A 408 -0.08 9.81 25.25
CA ALA A 408 0.70 8.76 25.90
C ALA A 408 1.24 7.75 24.88
N GLY A 409 0.38 7.25 23.98
CA GLY A 409 0.80 6.35 22.90
C GLY A 409 1.83 6.97 21.96
N THR A 410 1.64 8.25 21.61
CA THR A 410 2.57 9.05 20.80
C THR A 410 3.94 9.14 21.47
N TRP A 411 3.96 9.43 22.78
CA TRP A 411 5.18 9.57 23.56
C TRP A 411 5.91 8.24 23.73
N ILE A 412 5.18 7.13 23.97
CA ILE A 412 5.75 5.78 24.04
C ILE A 412 6.41 5.41 22.70
N ALA A 413 5.68 5.57 21.59
CA ALA A 413 6.22 5.27 20.26
C ALA A 413 7.48 6.08 19.96
N TYR A 414 7.46 7.37 20.29
CA TYR A 414 8.61 8.24 20.14
C TYR A 414 9.81 7.75 20.96
N THR A 415 9.60 7.47 22.24
CA THR A 415 10.65 7.07 23.19
C THR A 415 11.29 5.75 22.75
N LEU A 416 10.48 4.77 22.35
CA LEU A 416 10.96 3.49 21.83
C LEU A 416 11.79 3.67 20.55
N ASN A 417 11.31 4.49 19.60
CA ASN A 417 12.07 4.80 18.38
C ASN A 417 13.44 5.40 18.72
N PHE A 418 13.48 6.29 19.70
CA PHE A 418 14.74 6.89 20.14
C PHE A 418 15.67 5.87 20.84
N MET A 419 15.15 5.06 21.77
CA MET A 419 15.93 4.03 22.46
C MET A 419 16.54 3.03 21.48
N MET A 420 15.76 2.55 20.51
CA MET A 420 16.26 1.66 19.46
C MET A 420 17.33 2.34 18.62
N ASN A 421 17.16 3.62 18.27
CA ASN A 421 18.20 4.36 17.54
C ASN A 421 19.50 4.49 18.36
N LYS A 422 19.41 4.67 19.67
CA LYS A 422 20.57 4.77 20.57
C LYS A 422 21.30 3.42 20.69
N TYR A 423 20.55 2.32 20.81
CA TYR A 423 21.11 0.98 20.96
C TYR A 423 21.84 0.51 19.69
N TYR A 424 21.30 0.81 18.51
CA TYR A 424 21.86 0.38 17.22
C TYR A 424 22.63 1.48 16.47
N ARG A 425 23.29 2.41 17.18
CA ARG A 425 23.97 3.59 16.60
C ARG A 425 24.98 3.29 15.47
N GLY A 426 25.48 2.06 15.36
CA GLY A 426 26.40 1.61 14.30
C GLY A 426 25.75 1.14 13.00
N VAL A 427 24.43 0.89 12.98
CA VAL A 427 23.73 0.37 11.80
C VAL A 427 23.12 1.53 11.01
N LYS A 428 23.83 2.01 9.99
CA LYS A 428 23.33 3.02 9.03
C LYS A 428 22.79 2.36 7.78
N ASP A 429 21.76 1.52 7.96
CA ASP A 429 21.00 0.94 6.85
C ASP A 429 19.61 1.57 6.83
N ASP A 430 19.18 2.02 5.64
CA ASP A 430 17.82 2.48 5.39
C ASP A 430 16.80 1.44 5.89
N ILE A 431 17.03 0.12 5.65
CA ILE A 431 16.19 -1.00 6.09
C ILE A 431 15.97 -0.98 7.61
N PHE A 432 17.03 -0.70 8.37
CA PHE A 432 16.94 -0.62 9.83
C PHE A 432 16.07 0.55 10.27
N GLU A 433 16.19 1.71 9.63
CA GLU A 433 15.33 2.85 9.90
C GLU A 433 13.85 2.52 9.64
N TYR A 434 13.53 1.78 8.56
CA TYR A 434 12.14 1.37 8.29
C TYR A 434 11.57 0.50 9.41
N ARG A 435 12.32 -0.54 9.78
CA ARG A 435 11.89 -1.51 10.80
C ARG A 435 11.71 -0.84 12.15
N ARG A 436 12.64 0.05 12.53
CA ARG A 436 12.59 0.77 13.80
C ARG A 436 11.32 1.61 13.92
N ARG A 437 11.04 2.47 12.94
CA ARG A 437 9.85 3.34 12.96
C ARG A 437 8.55 2.54 12.94
N PHE A 438 8.51 1.45 12.18
CA PHE A 438 7.35 0.57 12.11
C PHE A 438 7.08 -0.11 13.46
N VAL A 439 8.10 -0.70 14.07
CA VAL A 439 7.99 -1.40 15.36
C VAL A 439 7.59 -0.42 16.46
N SER A 440 8.25 0.73 16.56
CA SER A 440 7.98 1.71 17.60
C SER A 440 6.55 2.28 17.52
N ALA A 441 6.09 2.61 16.31
CA ALA A 441 4.72 3.08 16.11
C ALA A 441 3.69 1.99 16.38
N SER A 442 3.94 0.74 15.95
CA SER A 442 3.07 -0.39 16.23
C SER A 442 2.90 -0.63 17.73
N LEU A 443 4.01 -0.55 18.50
CA LEU A 443 3.96 -0.68 19.97
C LEU A 443 3.17 0.46 20.61
N GLY A 444 3.34 1.70 20.18
CA GLY A 444 2.53 2.83 20.68
C GLY A 444 1.03 2.64 20.38
N VAL A 445 0.69 2.17 19.18
CA VAL A 445 -0.69 1.82 18.79
C VAL A 445 -1.24 0.72 19.69
N THR A 446 -0.48 -0.33 19.95
CA THR A 446 -0.86 -1.41 20.88
C THR A 446 -1.07 -0.87 22.31
N CYS A 447 -0.23 0.03 22.79
CA CYS A 447 -0.43 0.66 24.10
C CYS A 447 -1.76 1.43 24.17
N VAL A 448 -2.12 2.17 23.12
CA VAL A 448 -3.43 2.85 23.05
C VAL A 448 -4.57 1.83 23.05
N PHE A 449 -4.43 0.72 22.32
CA PHE A 449 -5.41 -0.38 22.35
C PHE A 449 -5.63 -0.98 23.75
N LEU A 450 -4.58 -1.04 24.57
CA LEU A 450 -4.66 -1.56 25.94
C LEU A 450 -5.24 -0.51 26.90
N LEU A 451 -4.74 0.73 26.83
CA LEU A 451 -5.20 1.84 27.68
C LEU A 451 -6.69 2.12 27.50
N GLN A 452 -7.18 2.10 26.25
CA GLN A 452 -8.63 2.29 26.00
C GLN A 452 -9.48 1.18 26.62
N LYS A 453 -8.97 -0.05 26.75
CA LYS A 453 -9.69 -1.16 27.37
C LYS A 453 -9.70 -1.04 28.89
N ILE A 454 -8.59 -0.63 29.49
CA ILE A 454 -8.47 -0.42 30.94
C ILE A 454 -9.41 0.70 31.41
N ILE A 455 -9.60 1.75 30.61
CA ILE A 455 -10.46 2.89 30.97
C ILE A 455 -11.94 2.60 30.69
N ALA A 456 -12.25 1.63 29.82
CA ALA A 456 -13.62 1.28 29.44
C ALA A 456 -14.20 0.09 30.22
N GLY A 457 -13.36 -0.68 30.92
CA GLY A 457 -13.76 -1.70 31.89
C GLY A 457 -13.70 -1.14 33.29
#